data_AF-A0A376FHM5-F1
#
_entry.id   AF-A0A376FHM5-F1
#
_cell.length_a   1.000
_cell.length_b   1.000
_cell.length_c   1.000
_cell.angle_alpha   90.00
_cell.angle_beta   90.00
_cell.angle_gamma   90.00
#
_symmetry.space_group_name_H-M   'P 1'
#
loop_
_entity.id
_entity.type
_entity.pdbx_description
1 polymer ?
#
loop_
_entity_poly.entity_id
_entity_poly.type
_entity_poly.pdbx_seq_one_letter_code
_entity_poly.pdbx_strand_id
1 'polypeptide(L)'
;MSSFGVSRTAVREAVKTLTAKGMVLPRPRIGTRVMPQSNWNFLDQELLSWWMTEDNFHQVVDHFLVMRSSLEPQACLLAATLGTAEQKAQLNALMEEMVFLKKHFNRERWVEVDMAWHEHIYMMSANPFLTSFASLFHSVYHTYFTSITQNEVVKLDLHQAIVDAIQESDGQRALSACQALLAAPTHQQVNR
;
A
#
# COMPACT_ATOMS: atom_id res chain seq x y z
N MET A 1 -19.57 4.65 31.63
CA MET A 1 -18.27 5.36 31.70
C MET A 1 -17.26 4.65 32.60
N SER A 2 -17.70 3.81 33.54
CA SER A 2 -16.86 2.82 34.25
C SER A 2 -16.42 1.63 33.37
N SER A 3 -16.99 1.47 32.17
CA SER A 3 -16.82 0.28 31.32
C SER A 3 -15.44 0.11 30.67
N PHE A 4 -14.63 1.18 30.60
CA PHE A 4 -13.33 1.15 29.90
C PHE A 4 -12.13 1.55 30.79
N GLY A 5 -12.33 1.88 32.07
CA GLY A 5 -11.23 2.23 32.99
C GLY A 5 -10.41 3.49 32.62
N VAL A 6 -10.87 4.32 31.67
CA VAL A 6 -10.13 5.50 31.16
C VAL A 6 -10.69 6.83 31.67
N SER A 7 -9.86 7.88 31.63
CA SER A 7 -10.23 9.24 32.04
C SER A 7 -11.24 9.89 31.09
N ARG A 8 -12.05 10.82 31.62
CA ARG A 8 -13.01 11.59 30.79
C ARG A 8 -12.32 12.40 29.68
N THR A 9 -11.12 12.92 29.97
CA THR A 9 -10.31 13.64 29.00
C THR A 9 -9.92 12.73 27.84
N ALA A 10 -9.45 11.51 28.11
CA ALA A 10 -9.09 10.55 27.07
C ALA A 10 -10.27 10.21 26.15
N VAL A 11 -11.46 9.98 26.72
CA VAL A 11 -12.68 9.72 25.94
C VAL A 11 -13.03 10.90 25.03
N ARG A 12 -12.90 12.13 25.52
CA ARG A 12 -13.20 13.33 24.72
C ARG A 12 -12.24 13.48 23.54
N GLU A 13 -10.94 13.27 23.76
CA GLU A 13 -9.96 13.34 22.67
C GLU A 13 -10.18 12.21 21.66
N ALA A 14 -10.49 10.99 22.10
CA ALA A 14 -10.86 9.90 21.19
C ALA A 14 -12.08 10.25 20.33
N VAL A 15 -13.15 10.81 20.92
CA VAL A 15 -14.33 11.26 20.16
C VAL A 15 -13.96 12.35 19.16
N LYS A 16 -13.09 13.28 19.53
CA LYS A 16 -12.61 14.34 18.62
C LYS A 16 -11.85 13.75 17.42
N THR A 17 -10.95 12.80 17.66
CA THR A 17 -10.22 12.08 16.62
C THR A 17 -11.16 11.32 15.69
N LEU A 18 -12.11 10.55 16.24
CA LEU A 18 -13.09 9.81 15.44
C LEU A 18 -14.02 10.75 14.64
N THR A 19 -14.32 11.94 15.18
CA THR A 19 -15.13 12.95 14.49
C THR A 19 -14.37 13.54 13.30
N ALA A 20 -13.08 13.86 13.47
CA ALA A 20 -12.23 14.39 12.39
C ALA A 20 -12.10 13.41 11.22
N LYS A 21 -12.16 12.10 11.50
CA LYS A 21 -12.14 11.03 10.50
C LYS A 21 -13.52 10.71 9.91
N GLY A 22 -14.57 11.39 10.36
CA GLY A 22 -15.96 11.18 9.90
C GLY A 22 -16.63 9.91 10.43
N MET A 23 -15.99 9.18 11.35
CA MET A 23 -16.51 7.91 11.90
C MET A 23 -17.65 8.12 12.89
N VAL A 24 -17.68 9.26 13.57
CA VAL A 24 -18.73 9.61 14.51
C VAL A 24 -19.18 11.06 14.37
N LEU A 25 -20.41 11.32 14.79
CA LEU A 25 -21.01 12.64 14.84
C LEU A 25 -21.48 12.95 16.27
N PRO A 26 -20.81 13.86 16.99
CA PRO A 26 -21.28 14.35 18.27
C PRO A 26 -22.58 15.13 18.11
N ARG A 27 -23.60 14.81 18.92
CA ARG A 27 -24.89 15.51 18.96
C ARG A 27 -25.14 16.06 20.36
N PRO A 28 -25.32 17.39 20.53
CA PRO A 28 -25.63 17.98 21.83
C PRO A 28 -26.85 17.33 22.47
N ARG A 29 -26.75 16.97 23.76
CA ARG A 29 -27.82 16.37 24.58
C ARG A 29 -28.33 14.99 24.14
N ILE A 30 -27.84 14.44 23.03
CA ILE A 30 -28.24 13.12 22.49
C ILE A 30 -27.10 12.11 22.64
N GLY A 31 -25.85 12.56 22.55
CA GLY A 31 -24.66 11.70 22.60
C GLY A 31 -23.97 11.62 21.24
N THR A 32 -23.14 10.59 21.04
CA THR A 32 -22.35 10.41 19.81
C THR A 32 -22.99 9.36 18.93
N ARG A 33 -23.20 9.66 17.63
CA ARG A 33 -23.74 8.72 16.64
C ARG A 33 -22.61 8.16 15.79
N VAL A 34 -22.55 6.85 15.61
CA VAL A 34 -21.67 6.21 14.60
C VAL A 34 -22.20 6.52 13.21
N MET A 35 -21.32 6.96 12.32
CA MET A 35 -21.65 7.36 10.95
C MET A 35 -21.41 6.19 9.99
N PRO A 36 -22.21 6.07 8.90
CA PRO A 36 -21.96 5.06 7.87
C PRO A 36 -20.60 5.30 7.19
N GLN A 37 -20.02 4.24 6.63
CA GLN A 37 -18.70 4.28 5.98
C GLN A 37 -18.58 5.30 4.86
N SER A 38 -19.69 5.64 4.19
CA SER A 38 -19.74 6.70 3.16
C SER A 38 -19.32 8.08 3.67
N ASN A 39 -19.27 8.28 5.00
CA ASN A 39 -18.84 9.52 5.63
C ASN A 39 -17.37 9.48 6.11
N TRP A 40 -16.73 8.32 6.06
CA TRP A 40 -15.38 8.14 6.57
C TRP A 40 -14.35 8.78 5.64
N ASN A 41 -13.32 9.37 6.22
CA ASN A 41 -12.21 9.96 5.46
C ASN A 41 -11.17 8.88 5.11
N PHE A 42 -11.29 8.28 3.93
CA PHE A 42 -10.30 7.29 3.43
C PHE A 42 -8.98 7.91 2.96
N LEU A 43 -8.81 9.24 3.06
CA LEU A 43 -7.54 9.93 2.88
C LEU A 43 -6.82 10.21 4.20
N ASP A 44 -7.16 9.45 5.25
CA ASP A 44 -6.51 9.47 6.55
C ASP A 44 -5.79 8.14 6.81
N GLN A 45 -4.47 8.22 7.00
CA GLN A 45 -3.60 7.04 7.14
C GLN A 45 -3.92 6.20 8.39
N GLU A 46 -4.29 6.85 9.49
CA GLU A 46 -4.64 6.18 10.74
C GLU A 46 -6.03 5.53 10.65
N LEU A 47 -6.97 6.12 9.90
CA LEU A 47 -8.22 5.45 9.58
C LEU A 47 -7.97 4.17 8.76
N LEU A 48 -7.12 4.23 7.73
CA LEU A 48 -6.82 3.06 6.90
C LEU A 48 -6.15 1.94 7.70
N SER A 49 -5.24 2.28 8.63
CA SER A 49 -4.63 1.29 9.52
C SER A 49 -5.64 0.64 10.47
N TRP A 50 -6.61 1.40 10.99
CA TRP A 50 -7.67 0.86 11.85
C TRP A 50 -8.72 0.06 11.07
N TRP A 51 -8.97 0.44 9.83
CA TRP A 51 -10.00 -0.20 9.02
C TRP A 51 -9.59 -1.59 8.58
N MET A 52 -8.30 -1.85 8.37
CA MET A 52 -7.81 -3.16 7.94
C MET A 52 -7.67 -4.12 9.13
N THR A 53 -8.73 -4.89 9.38
CA THR A 53 -8.82 -5.91 10.43
C THR A 53 -8.81 -7.32 9.82
N GLU A 54 -8.65 -8.36 10.64
CA GLU A 54 -8.74 -9.75 10.17
C GLU A 54 -10.11 -10.05 9.53
N ASP A 55 -11.20 -9.55 10.13
CA ASP A 55 -12.58 -9.83 9.71
C ASP A 55 -12.92 -9.24 8.32
N ASN A 56 -12.35 -8.08 7.98
CA ASN A 56 -12.64 -7.40 6.72
C ASN A 56 -11.43 -7.34 5.77
N PHE A 57 -10.37 -8.09 6.06
CA PHE A 57 -9.11 -8.08 5.29
C PHE A 57 -9.34 -8.21 3.78
N HIS A 58 -10.11 -9.22 3.34
CA HIS A 58 -10.37 -9.44 1.92
C HIS A 58 -11.09 -8.25 1.25
N GLN A 59 -12.08 -7.65 1.93
CA GLN A 59 -12.81 -6.50 1.41
C GLN A 59 -11.88 -5.29 1.22
N VAL A 60 -11.02 -5.02 2.21
CA VAL A 60 -10.06 -3.91 2.13
C VAL A 60 -9.05 -4.16 1.00
N VAL A 61 -8.55 -5.39 0.88
CA VAL A 61 -7.62 -5.77 -0.20
C VAL A 61 -8.25 -5.63 -1.58
N ASP A 62 -9.52 -6.02 -1.77
CA ASP A 62 -10.20 -5.86 -3.05
C ASP A 62 -10.26 -4.38 -3.49
N HIS A 63 -10.62 -3.47 -2.58
CA HIS A 63 -10.60 -2.03 -2.85
C HIS A 63 -9.19 -1.52 -3.14
N PHE A 64 -8.21 -1.99 -2.38
CA PHE A 64 -6.81 -1.60 -2.53
C PHE A 64 -6.22 -2.05 -3.87
N LEU A 65 -6.51 -3.28 -4.32
CA LEU A 65 -6.04 -3.81 -5.60
C LEU A 65 -6.62 -3.04 -6.81
N VAL A 66 -7.86 -2.56 -6.71
CA VAL A 66 -8.42 -1.64 -7.72
C VAL A 66 -7.62 -0.35 -7.80
N MET A 67 -7.27 0.25 -6.65
CA MET A 67 -6.45 1.46 -6.60
C MET A 67 -5.04 1.22 -7.15
N ARG A 68 -4.37 0.12 -6.77
CA ARG A 68 -3.07 -0.26 -7.32
C ARG A 68 -3.11 -0.41 -8.85
N SER A 69 -4.08 -1.16 -9.35
CA SER A 69 -4.27 -1.38 -10.79
C SER A 69 -4.53 -0.10 -11.57
N SER A 70 -5.10 0.93 -10.92
CA SER A 70 -5.37 2.23 -11.53
C SER A 70 -4.16 3.16 -11.54
N LEU A 71 -3.29 3.10 -10.52
CA LEU A 71 -2.26 4.11 -10.26
C LEU A 71 -0.83 3.63 -10.49
N GLU A 72 -0.53 2.40 -10.09
CA GLU A 72 0.83 1.85 -10.12
C GLU A 72 1.41 1.72 -11.54
N PRO A 73 0.63 1.31 -12.57
CA PRO A 73 1.14 1.29 -13.94
C PRO A 73 1.51 2.69 -14.46
N GLN A 74 0.75 3.72 -14.07
CA GLN A 74 1.06 5.11 -14.42
C GLN A 74 2.31 5.61 -13.68
N ALA A 75 2.50 5.19 -12.43
CA ALA A 75 3.73 5.48 -11.69
C ALA A 75 4.95 4.83 -12.37
N CYS A 76 4.84 3.58 -12.83
CA CYS A 76 5.91 2.90 -13.58
C CYS A 76 6.26 3.61 -14.89
N LEU A 77 5.24 4.07 -15.65
CA LEU A 77 5.45 4.86 -16.86
C LEU A 77 6.24 6.13 -16.56
N LEU A 78 5.81 6.89 -15.55
CA LEU A 78 6.47 8.14 -15.16
C LEU A 78 7.87 7.89 -14.60
N ALA A 79 8.07 6.81 -13.84
CA ALA A 79 9.37 6.44 -13.32
C ALA A 79 10.38 6.15 -14.45
N ALA A 80 9.95 5.50 -15.53
CA ALA A 80 10.79 5.27 -16.70
C ALA A 80 11.16 6.57 -17.43
N THR A 81 10.21 7.50 -17.57
CA THR A 81 10.37 8.73 -18.36
C THR A 81 11.02 9.88 -17.60
N LEU A 82 10.82 9.96 -16.29
CA LEU A 82 11.26 11.08 -15.44
C LEU A 82 12.34 10.71 -14.41
N GLY A 83 12.51 9.41 -14.11
CA GLY A 83 13.43 8.95 -13.07
C GLY A 83 14.88 9.32 -13.36
N THR A 84 15.59 9.85 -12.35
CA THR A 84 17.01 10.21 -12.48
C THR A 84 17.90 8.96 -12.52
N ALA A 85 19.16 9.12 -12.95
CA ALA A 85 20.13 8.03 -12.95
C ALA A 85 20.35 7.44 -11.54
N GLU A 86 20.38 8.29 -10.51
CA GLU A 86 20.53 7.89 -9.11
C GLU A 86 19.32 7.09 -8.64
N GLN A 87 18.11 7.53 -8.99
CA GLN A 87 16.90 6.80 -8.64
C GLN A 87 16.83 5.45 -9.36
N LYS A 88 17.20 5.40 -10.64
CA LYS A 88 17.28 4.14 -11.40
C LYS A 88 18.30 3.19 -10.79
N ALA A 89 19.45 3.68 -10.35
CA ALA A 89 20.45 2.86 -9.65
C ALA A 89 19.91 2.32 -8.32
N GLN A 90 19.21 3.15 -7.53
CA GLN A 90 18.57 2.71 -6.29
C GLN A 90 17.48 1.65 -6.52
N LEU A 91 16.68 1.79 -7.58
CA LEU A 91 15.68 0.79 -7.95
C LEU A 91 16.33 -0.55 -8.30
N ASN A 92 17.45 -0.52 -9.03
CA ASN A 92 18.21 -1.71 -9.37
C ASN A 92 18.83 -2.37 -8.12
N ALA A 93 19.34 -1.60 -7.17
CA ALA A 93 19.87 -2.12 -5.91
C ALA A 93 18.80 -2.87 -5.09
N LEU A 94 17.57 -2.35 -5.03
CA LEU A 94 16.44 -3.02 -4.38
C LEU A 94 16.10 -4.35 -5.09
N MET A 95 16.14 -4.35 -6.43
CA MET A 95 15.91 -5.56 -7.23
C MET A 95 17.00 -6.62 -7.00
N GLU A 96 18.27 -6.21 -6.92
CA GLU A 96 19.38 -7.11 -6.58
C GLU A 96 19.21 -7.72 -5.19
N GLU A 97 18.72 -6.95 -4.22
CA GLU A 97 18.41 -7.46 -2.89
C GLU A 97 17.26 -8.47 -2.91
N MET A 98 16.20 -8.23 -3.68
CA MET A 98 15.14 -9.22 -3.90
C MET A 98 15.69 -10.53 -4.51
N VAL A 99 16.57 -10.43 -5.51
CA VAL A 99 17.22 -11.60 -6.13
C VAL A 99 18.05 -12.38 -5.11
N PHE A 100 18.74 -11.68 -4.20
CA PHE A 100 19.48 -12.30 -3.11
C PHE A 100 18.55 -13.02 -2.12
N LEU A 101 17.47 -12.36 -1.70
CA LEU A 101 16.48 -12.93 -0.77
C LEU A 101 15.76 -14.14 -1.35
N LYS A 102 15.63 -14.26 -2.68
CA LYS A 102 15.12 -15.50 -3.31
C LYS A 102 15.97 -16.74 -2.99
N LYS A 103 17.29 -16.57 -2.80
CA LYS A 103 18.21 -17.67 -2.46
C LYS A 103 18.34 -17.88 -0.95
N HIS A 104 18.22 -16.80 -0.18
CA HIS A 104 18.37 -16.77 1.28
C HIS A 104 17.13 -16.16 1.92
N PHE A 105 16.02 -16.89 1.82
CA PHE A 105 14.71 -16.32 2.13
C PHE A 105 14.58 -15.89 3.59
N ASN A 106 14.37 -14.59 3.76
CA ASN A 106 13.95 -13.96 4.99
C ASN A 106 12.66 -13.20 4.69
N ARG A 107 11.55 -13.66 5.26
CA ARG A 107 10.21 -13.13 4.98
C ARG A 107 10.05 -11.68 5.39
N GLU A 108 10.50 -11.31 6.59
CA GLU A 108 10.39 -9.94 7.10
C GLU A 108 11.18 -9.00 6.20
N ARG A 109 12.43 -9.37 5.89
CA ARG A 109 13.27 -8.56 5.00
C ARG A 109 12.72 -8.48 3.58
N TRP A 110 12.11 -9.55 3.07
CA TRP A 110 11.44 -9.54 1.78
C TRP A 110 10.32 -8.50 1.73
N VAL A 111 9.43 -8.49 2.73
CA VAL A 111 8.31 -7.53 2.81
C VAL A 111 8.84 -6.10 2.85
N GLU A 112 9.88 -5.82 3.65
CA GLU A 112 10.51 -4.50 3.71
C GLU A 112 11.06 -4.03 2.35
N VAL A 113 11.79 -4.90 1.66
CA VAL A 113 12.42 -4.58 0.37
C VAL A 113 11.38 -4.43 -0.73
N ASP A 114 10.34 -5.28 -0.74
CA ASP A 114 9.22 -5.20 -1.67
C ASP A 114 8.44 -3.91 -1.53
N MET A 115 8.12 -3.52 -0.29
CA MET A 115 7.51 -2.22 -0.01
C MET A 115 8.40 -1.06 -0.47
N ALA A 116 9.69 -1.08 -0.12
CA ALA A 116 10.62 -0.03 -0.51
C ALA A 116 10.74 0.10 -2.04
N TRP A 117 10.69 -1.02 -2.76
CA TRP A 117 10.69 -1.04 -4.23
C TRP A 117 9.46 -0.36 -4.81
N HIS A 118 8.26 -0.69 -4.31
CA HIS A 118 7.01 -0.05 -4.75
C HIS A 118 6.98 1.45 -4.42
N GLU A 119 7.35 1.84 -3.20
CA GLU A 119 7.40 3.25 -2.76
C GLU A 119 8.39 4.06 -3.61
N HIS A 120 9.54 3.48 -3.91
CA HIS A 120 10.55 4.15 -4.72
C HIS A 120 10.06 4.43 -6.15
N ILE A 121 9.29 3.53 -6.78
CA ILE A 121 8.65 3.79 -8.07
C ILE A 121 7.68 4.98 -7.98
N TYR A 122 6.87 5.07 -6.92
CA TYR A 122 5.99 6.22 -6.72
C TYR A 122 6.77 7.53 -6.55
N MET A 123 7.93 7.50 -5.87
CA MET A 123 8.82 8.66 -5.78
C MET A 123 9.43 9.04 -7.14
N MET A 124 9.84 8.06 -7.94
CA MET A 124 10.38 8.26 -9.29
C MET A 124 9.37 8.88 -10.26
N SER A 125 8.07 8.75 -10.00
CA SER A 125 7.01 9.32 -10.85
C SER A 125 7.00 10.85 -10.89
N ALA A 126 7.73 11.52 -9.97
CA ALA A 126 7.75 12.98 -9.80
C ALA A 126 6.35 13.62 -9.68
N ASN A 127 5.35 12.84 -9.25
CA ASN A 127 3.98 13.29 -9.08
C ASN A 127 3.61 13.26 -7.58
N PRO A 128 3.34 14.42 -6.96
CA PRO A 128 3.11 14.49 -5.52
C PRO A 128 1.86 13.71 -5.08
N PHE A 129 0.85 13.52 -5.94
CA PHE A 129 -0.32 12.70 -5.61
C PHE A 129 0.02 11.21 -5.59
N LEU A 130 0.85 10.74 -6.53
CA LEU A 130 1.32 9.36 -6.57
C LEU A 130 2.27 9.05 -5.40
N THR A 131 3.18 9.97 -5.06
CA THR A 131 3.99 9.84 -3.85
C THR A 131 3.14 9.82 -2.57
N SER A 132 2.12 10.68 -2.50
CA SER A 132 1.19 10.71 -1.35
C SER A 132 0.37 9.42 -1.24
N PHE A 133 0.01 8.80 -2.36
CA PHE A 133 -0.70 7.51 -2.37
C PHE A 133 0.14 6.42 -1.68
N ALA A 134 1.44 6.33 -1.99
CA ALA A 134 2.33 5.36 -1.36
C ALA A 134 2.35 5.51 0.18
N SER A 135 2.51 6.75 0.66
CA SER A 135 2.52 7.06 2.10
C SER A 135 1.17 6.78 2.77
N LEU A 136 0.07 7.18 2.14
CA LEU A 136 -1.29 6.98 2.66
C LEU A 136 -1.61 5.49 2.85
N PHE A 137 -1.20 4.65 1.91
CA PHE A 137 -1.50 3.21 1.92
C PHE A 137 -0.38 2.34 2.52
N HIS A 138 0.66 2.93 3.11
CA HIS A 138 1.81 2.17 3.64
C HIS A 138 1.42 1.00 4.55
N SER A 139 0.50 1.22 5.51
CA SER A 139 0.00 0.17 6.40
C SER A 139 -0.78 -0.93 5.68
N VAL A 140 -1.53 -0.55 4.64
CA VAL A 140 -2.31 -1.47 3.81
C VAL A 140 -1.37 -2.32 2.94
N TYR A 141 -0.35 -1.69 2.34
CA TYR A 141 0.74 -2.37 1.63
C TYR A 141 1.44 -3.38 2.53
N HIS A 142 1.88 -2.96 3.72
CA HIS A 142 2.57 -3.83 4.67
C HIS A 142 1.72 -5.07 5.03
N THR A 143 0.46 -4.84 5.39
CA THR A 143 -0.45 -5.93 5.80
C THR A 143 -0.76 -6.85 4.62
N TYR A 144 -0.97 -6.29 3.43
CA TYR A 144 -1.16 -7.05 2.20
C TYR A 144 0.05 -7.94 1.89
N PHE A 145 1.25 -7.36 1.80
CA PHE A 145 2.47 -8.11 1.48
C PHE A 145 2.83 -9.14 2.55
N THR A 146 2.63 -8.82 3.82
CA THR A 146 2.78 -9.80 4.91
C THR A 146 1.83 -10.98 4.70
N SER A 147 0.58 -10.73 4.32
CA SER A 147 -0.42 -11.78 4.13
C SER A 147 -0.16 -12.66 2.90
N ILE A 148 0.28 -12.07 1.78
CA ILE A 148 0.50 -12.80 0.52
C ILE A 148 1.88 -13.46 0.44
N THR A 149 2.87 -12.94 1.16
CA THR A 149 4.21 -13.52 1.20
C THR A 149 4.20 -14.69 2.18
N GLN A 150 4.23 -15.90 1.63
CA GLN A 150 4.36 -17.13 2.40
C GLN A 150 5.84 -17.50 2.56
N ASN A 151 6.24 -18.72 2.22
CA ASN A 151 7.62 -19.21 2.31
C ASN A 151 8.41 -19.08 0.99
N GLU A 152 7.90 -18.33 0.02
CA GLU A 152 8.54 -18.17 -1.27
C GLU A 152 8.46 -16.74 -1.79
N VAL A 153 9.41 -16.41 -2.67
CA VAL A 153 9.45 -15.14 -3.39
C VAL A 153 8.37 -15.10 -4.45
N VAL A 154 7.60 -14.01 -4.44
CA VAL A 154 6.48 -13.82 -5.36
C VAL A 154 6.92 -13.01 -6.57
N LYS A 155 6.72 -13.56 -7.78
CA LYS A 155 6.73 -12.81 -9.06
C LYS A 155 8.04 -12.03 -9.37
N LEU A 156 9.21 -12.53 -8.97
CA LEU A 156 10.49 -11.84 -9.19
C LEU A 156 10.74 -11.46 -10.65
N ASP A 157 10.41 -12.34 -11.59
CA ASP A 157 10.63 -12.11 -13.03
C ASP A 157 9.75 -10.94 -13.55
N LEU A 158 8.57 -10.74 -12.96
CA LEU A 158 7.69 -9.61 -13.30
C LEU A 158 8.20 -8.30 -12.69
N HIS A 159 8.80 -8.32 -11.51
CA HIS A 159 9.49 -7.15 -10.95
C HIS A 159 10.68 -6.76 -11.82
N GLN A 160 11.52 -7.73 -12.22
CA GLN A 160 12.66 -7.48 -13.10
C GLN A 160 12.23 -6.86 -14.43
N ALA A 161 11.15 -7.34 -15.05
CA ALA A 161 10.65 -6.79 -16.31
C ALA A 161 10.29 -5.29 -16.22
N ILE A 162 9.80 -4.83 -15.06
CA ILE A 162 9.51 -3.42 -14.80
C ILE A 162 10.81 -2.64 -14.63
N VAL A 163 11.77 -3.16 -13.85
CA VAL A 163 13.09 -2.53 -13.68
C VAL A 163 13.77 -2.35 -15.02
N ASP A 164 13.84 -3.40 -15.84
CA ASP A 164 14.47 -3.36 -17.17
C ASP A 164 13.85 -2.26 -18.05
N ALA A 165 12.52 -2.18 -18.08
CA ALA A 165 11.82 -1.15 -18.85
C ALA A 165 12.11 0.27 -18.34
N ILE A 166 12.20 0.45 -17.02
CA ILE A 166 12.56 1.73 -16.40
C ILE A 166 14.02 2.10 -16.70
N GLN A 167 14.95 1.15 -16.66
CA GLN A 167 16.36 1.38 -17.01
C GLN A 167 16.51 1.83 -18.47
N GLU A 168 15.78 1.18 -19.38
CA GLU A 168 15.75 1.52 -20.79
C GLU A 168 14.98 2.81 -21.10
N SER A 169 14.32 3.40 -20.10
CA SER A 169 13.46 4.59 -20.25
C SER A 169 12.24 4.36 -21.16
N ASP A 170 11.80 3.11 -21.29
CA ASP A 170 10.60 2.74 -22.04
C ASP A 170 9.37 2.75 -21.13
N GLY A 171 8.71 3.90 -21.07
CA GLY A 171 7.53 4.11 -20.23
C GLY A 171 6.33 3.23 -20.61
N GLN A 172 6.14 2.91 -21.89
CA GLN A 172 5.02 2.07 -22.31
C GLN A 172 5.25 0.61 -21.94
N ARG A 173 6.49 0.13 -22.07
CA ARG A 173 6.88 -1.20 -21.61
C ARG A 173 6.79 -1.29 -20.08
N ALA A 174 7.20 -0.26 -19.34
CA ALA A 174 7.11 -0.23 -17.88
C ALA A 174 5.65 -0.30 -17.41
N LEU A 175 4.76 0.46 -18.05
CA LEU A 175 3.31 0.40 -17.80
C LEU A 175 2.76 -1.00 -18.03
N SER A 176 3.07 -1.59 -19.19
CA SER A 176 2.53 -2.90 -19.59
C SER A 176 3.07 -4.03 -18.69
N ALA A 177 4.34 -3.97 -18.29
CA ALA A 177 4.95 -4.90 -17.36
C ALA A 177 4.30 -4.80 -15.95
N CYS A 178 4.00 -3.59 -15.48
CA CYS A 178 3.27 -3.39 -14.23
C CYS A 178 1.84 -3.96 -14.28
N GLN A 179 1.14 -3.78 -15.39
CA GLN A 179 -0.18 -4.41 -15.58
C GLN A 179 -0.09 -5.93 -15.53
N ALA A 180 0.95 -6.52 -16.12
CA ALA A 180 1.17 -7.97 -16.05
C ALA A 180 1.47 -8.45 -14.62
N LEU A 181 2.26 -7.71 -13.84
CA LEU A 181 2.51 -7.99 -12.42
C LEU A 181 1.22 -8.06 -11.60
N LEU A 182 0.34 -7.07 -11.80
CA LEU A 182 -0.91 -6.93 -11.05
C LEU A 182 -2.00 -7.91 -11.51
N ALA A 183 -2.00 -8.32 -12.78
CA ALA A 183 -2.91 -9.32 -13.31
C ALA A 183 -2.50 -10.76 -12.96
N ALA A 184 -1.22 -11.00 -12.65
CA ALA A 184 -0.75 -12.32 -12.30
C ALA A 184 -1.42 -12.84 -11.01
N PRO A 185 -1.84 -14.13 -10.94
CA PRO A 185 -2.47 -14.68 -9.74
C PRO A 185 -1.56 -14.56 -8.53
N THR A 186 -2.15 -14.28 -7.37
CA THR A 186 -1.45 -14.39 -6.08
C THR A 186 -1.73 -15.78 -5.50
N HIS A 187 -0.80 -16.39 -4.76
CA HIS A 187 -0.95 -17.76 -4.23
C HIS A 187 -2.24 -18.00 -3.43
N GLN A 188 -2.87 -16.95 -2.88
CA GLN A 188 -4.18 -17.05 -2.20
C GLN A 188 -5.38 -17.28 -3.14
N GLN A 189 -5.30 -16.95 -4.43
CA GLN A 189 -6.38 -17.18 -5.40
C GLN A 189 -6.43 -18.62 -5.92
N VAL A 190 -5.34 -19.39 -5.78
CA VAL A 190 -5.27 -20.78 -6.26
C VAL A 190 -5.98 -21.77 -5.33
N ASN A 191 -6.27 -21.35 -4.09
CA ASN A 191 -6.88 -22.18 -3.05
C ASN A 191 -8.36 -21.84 -2.75
N ARG A 192 -9.06 -21.21 -3.70
CA ARG A 192 -10.53 -21.05 -3.66
C ARG A 192 -11.20 -21.87 -4.75
#